data_AF-A0A0M2SFA3-F1
#
_entry.id   AF-A0A0M2SFA3-F1
#
_cell.length_a   1.000
_cell.length_b   1.000
_cell.length_c   1.000
_cell.angle_alpha   90.00
_cell.angle_beta   90.00
_cell.angle_gamma   90.00
#
_symmetry.space_group_name_H-M   'P 1'
#
loop_
_entity.id
_entity.type
_entity.pdbx_description
1 polymer ?
#
loop_
_entity_poly.entity_id
_entity_poly.type
_entity_poly.pdbx_seq_one_letter_code
_entity_poly.pdbx_strand_id
1 'polypeptide(L)'
;MDNLIDTWHVEAEKNGALPLSENFLDGLGNLPEDNLRARESFTVYPGMSHLSESASSLTLDRNYEITIPIDITEDDEGVLLALGNRGSGYTFYIKDGELNYVYNNGSERYTISSDLYAGENDIRFKFQNTGDNQGIGTLY
;
A
#
# COMPACT_ATOMS: atom_id res chain seq x y z
N MET A 1 -1.54 42.83 6.82
CA MET A 1 -1.02 41.45 6.72
C MET A 1 -1.37 40.70 8.01
N ASP A 2 -1.17 41.33 9.17
CA ASP A 2 -1.54 40.84 10.51
C ASP A 2 -3.02 40.40 10.64
N ASN A 3 -3.95 41.16 10.04
CA ASN A 3 -5.38 40.83 10.09
C ASN A 3 -5.75 39.47 9.45
N LEU A 4 -5.03 39.03 8.41
CA LEU A 4 -5.26 37.71 7.79
C LEU A 4 -4.64 36.58 8.62
N ILE A 5 -3.53 36.86 9.29
CA ILE A 5 -2.85 35.90 10.18
C ILE A 5 -3.75 35.63 11.39
N ASP A 6 -4.26 36.68 12.03
CA ASP A 6 -5.18 36.55 13.17
C ASP A 6 -6.48 35.84 12.77
N THR A 7 -7.05 36.20 11.62
CA THR A 7 -8.26 35.54 11.10
C THR A 7 -8.02 34.05 10.84
N TRP A 8 -6.86 33.70 10.27
CA TRP A 8 -6.50 32.30 10.05
C TRP A 8 -6.37 31.53 11.37
N HIS A 9 -5.71 32.09 12.40
CA HIS A 9 -5.57 31.42 13.69
C HIS A 9 -6.91 31.19 14.39
N VAL A 10 -7.80 32.17 14.38
CA VAL A 10 -9.16 32.05 14.95
C VAL A 10 -9.95 30.94 14.25
N GLU A 11 -9.93 30.91 12.92
CA GLU A 11 -10.65 29.87 12.18
C GLU A 11 -9.96 28.50 12.31
N ALA A 12 -8.63 28.44 12.40
CA ALA A 12 -7.90 27.19 12.59
C ALA A 12 -8.23 26.53 13.95
N GLU A 13 -8.29 27.30 15.03
CA GLU A 13 -8.69 26.80 16.35
C GLU A 13 -10.16 26.34 16.34
N LYS A 14 -11.06 27.15 15.80
CA LYS A 14 -12.49 26.85 15.71
C LYS A 14 -12.81 25.58 14.93
N ASN A 15 -12.04 25.29 13.88
CA ASN A 15 -12.23 24.12 13.03
C ASN A 15 -11.32 22.93 13.41
N GLY A 16 -10.59 23.01 14.53
CA GLY A 16 -9.73 21.93 15.01
C GLY A 16 -8.51 21.64 14.11
N ALA A 17 -8.06 22.64 13.35
CA ALA A 17 -6.86 22.52 12.51
C ALA A 17 -5.55 22.63 13.30
N LEU A 18 -5.60 22.99 14.59
CA LEU A 18 -4.46 23.08 15.49
C LEU A 18 -4.43 21.91 16.50
N PRO A 19 -3.24 21.46 16.95
CA PRO A 19 -1.92 21.93 16.55
C PRO A 19 -1.55 21.52 15.12
N LEU A 20 -0.78 22.37 14.43
CA LEU A 20 -0.13 21.96 13.19
C LEU A 20 0.95 20.93 13.54
N SER A 21 0.86 19.73 12.98
CA SER A 21 1.98 18.78 13.04
C SER A 21 3.00 19.15 11.97
N GLU A 22 4.27 19.32 12.36
CA GLU A 22 5.38 19.40 11.41
C GLU A 22 5.77 18.01 10.88
N ASN A 23 5.28 16.94 11.52
CA ASN A 23 5.54 15.58 11.09
C ASN A 23 4.53 15.17 10.02
N PHE A 24 4.92 15.40 8.77
CA PHE A 24 4.15 15.04 7.58
C PHE A 24 3.66 13.57 7.59
N LEU A 25 4.44 12.64 8.16
CA LEU A 25 4.08 11.22 8.21
C LEU A 25 2.88 10.95 9.13
N ASP A 26 2.70 11.73 10.20
CA ASP A 26 1.55 11.56 11.11
C ASP A 26 0.23 11.79 10.38
N GLY A 27 0.20 12.74 9.44
CA GLY A 27 -0.97 13.03 8.62
C GLY A 27 -1.23 12.01 7.50
N LEU A 28 -0.23 11.23 7.10
CA LEU A 28 -0.39 10.15 6.12
C LEU A 28 -0.90 8.84 6.75
N GLY A 29 -0.49 8.56 7.99
CA GLY A 29 -0.87 7.34 8.71
C GLY A 29 -2.20 7.43 9.46
N ASN A 30 -2.50 8.60 10.02
CA ASN A 30 -3.69 8.85 10.85
C ASN A 30 -4.79 9.53 10.03
N LEU A 31 -5.55 8.71 9.31
CA LEU A 31 -6.66 9.17 8.50
C LEU A 31 -7.96 9.20 9.31
N PRO A 32 -8.85 10.18 9.06
CA PRO A 32 -10.21 10.15 9.58
C PRO A 32 -10.94 8.85 9.19
N GLU A 33 -11.84 8.37 10.06
CA GLU A 33 -12.58 7.10 9.84
C GLU A 33 -13.42 7.10 8.55
N ASP A 34 -13.90 8.27 8.13
CA ASP A 34 -14.68 8.44 6.90
C ASP A 34 -13.82 8.54 5.62
N ASN A 35 -12.49 8.53 5.76
CA ASN A 35 -11.59 8.52 4.62
C ASN A 35 -11.62 7.15 3.91
N LEU A 36 -11.71 7.15 2.59
CA LEU A 36 -11.70 5.91 1.79
C LEU A 36 -10.49 5.02 2.07
N ARG A 37 -9.32 5.62 2.34
CA ARG A 37 -8.07 4.90 2.65
C ARG A 37 -8.03 4.34 4.07
N ALA A 38 -8.95 4.74 4.96
CA ALA A 38 -9.07 4.19 6.32
C ALA A 38 -9.77 2.82 6.36
N ARG A 39 -10.32 2.35 5.23
CA ARG A 39 -10.93 1.03 5.12
C ARG A 39 -9.91 -0.08 5.39
N GLU A 40 -10.38 -1.14 6.03
CA GLU A 40 -9.56 -2.33 6.31
C GLU A 40 -9.39 -3.26 5.11
N SER A 41 -10.28 -3.17 4.11
CA SER A 41 -10.28 -4.05 2.94
C SER A 41 -10.56 -3.33 1.62
N PHE A 42 -9.82 -3.76 0.61
CA PHE A 42 -9.92 -3.30 -0.77
C PHE A 42 -9.99 -4.52 -1.69
N THR A 43 -10.92 -4.49 -2.63
CA THR A 43 -11.03 -5.48 -3.70
C THR A 43 -10.82 -4.76 -5.02
N VAL A 44 -9.79 -5.18 -5.76
CA VAL A 44 -9.50 -4.72 -7.11
C VAL A 44 -9.71 -5.86 -8.09
N TYR A 45 -10.05 -5.52 -9.34
CA TYR A 45 -10.36 -6.49 -10.38
C TYR A 45 -9.41 -6.33 -11.57
N PRO A 46 -9.13 -7.41 -12.33
CA PRO A 46 -8.34 -7.34 -13.55
C PRO A 46 -8.89 -6.29 -14.54
N GLY A 47 -8.00 -5.58 -15.21
CA GLY A 47 -8.36 -4.56 -16.20
C GLY A 47 -8.83 -3.22 -15.63
N MET A 48 -8.84 -3.04 -14.31
CA MET A 48 -9.07 -1.73 -13.70
C MET A 48 -8.00 -0.72 -14.13
N SER A 49 -8.43 0.53 -14.30
CA SER A 49 -7.51 1.65 -14.51
C SER A 49 -6.69 1.92 -13.25
N HIS A 50 -5.55 2.60 -13.43
CA HIS A 50 -4.70 3.01 -12.33
C HIS A 50 -5.49 3.82 -11.29
N LEU A 51 -5.35 3.45 -10.01
CA LEU A 51 -5.95 4.17 -8.90
C LEU A 51 -5.00 5.25 -8.40
N SER A 52 -5.53 6.44 -8.16
CA SER A 52 -4.81 7.49 -7.43
C SER A 52 -4.51 7.06 -6.00
N GLU A 53 -3.49 7.65 -5.39
CA GLU A 53 -3.12 7.38 -3.99
C GLU A 53 -4.30 7.56 -3.01
N SER A 54 -5.17 8.55 -3.24
CA SER A 54 -6.36 8.82 -2.43
C SER A 54 -7.43 7.72 -2.50
N ALA A 55 -7.31 6.77 -3.43
CA ALA A 55 -8.25 5.67 -3.66
C ALA A 55 -7.62 4.28 -3.48
N SER A 56 -6.33 4.20 -3.17
CA SER A 56 -5.60 2.95 -2.94
C SER A 56 -5.47 2.62 -1.44
N SER A 57 -5.17 1.36 -1.12
CA SER A 57 -4.92 0.93 0.25
C SER A 57 -3.74 1.68 0.89
N LEU A 58 -3.84 1.94 2.21
CA LEU A 58 -2.76 2.49 3.02
C LEU A 58 -1.97 1.34 3.66
N THR A 59 -0.72 1.14 3.26
CA THR A 59 0.17 0.10 3.81
C THR A 59 1.25 0.65 4.74
N LEU A 60 1.35 1.98 4.88
CA LEU A 60 2.35 2.62 5.73
C LEU A 60 2.10 2.24 7.20
N ASP A 61 3.14 1.72 7.85
CA ASP A 61 3.15 1.35 9.27
C ASP A 61 2.04 0.38 9.71
N ARG A 62 1.63 -0.53 8.80
CA ARG A 62 0.51 -1.45 9.03
C ARG A 62 0.86 -2.89 8.69
N ASN A 63 0.24 -3.81 9.41
CA ASN A 63 0.10 -5.19 8.96
C ASN A 63 -0.86 -5.21 7.76
N TYR A 64 -0.56 -6.01 6.75
CA TYR A 64 -1.48 -6.21 5.65
C TYR A 64 -1.36 -7.61 5.05
N GLU A 65 -2.45 -8.04 4.42
CA GLU A 65 -2.54 -9.29 3.69
C GLU A 65 -3.01 -8.98 2.27
N ILE A 66 -2.43 -9.68 1.30
CA ILE A 66 -2.85 -9.69 -0.09
C ILE A 66 -3.27 -11.11 -0.42
N THR A 67 -4.46 -11.27 -1.00
CA THR A 67 -4.99 -12.56 -1.47
C THR A 67 -5.34 -12.43 -2.93
N ILE A 68 -4.81 -13.33 -3.76
CA ILE A 68 -5.02 -13.32 -5.21
C ILE A 68 -5.45 -14.73 -5.64
N PRO A 69 -6.77 -15.00 -5.70
CA PRO A 69 -7.27 -16.23 -6.31
C PRO A 69 -7.10 -16.13 -7.82
N ILE A 70 -6.33 -17.04 -8.41
CA ILE A 70 -6.04 -17.06 -9.85
C ILE A 70 -6.12 -18.48 -10.41
N ASP A 71 -6.42 -18.59 -11.69
CA ASP A 71 -6.27 -19.81 -12.48
C ASP A 71 -5.35 -19.47 -13.65
N ILE A 72 -4.25 -20.21 -13.81
CA ILE A 72 -3.18 -19.89 -14.76
C ILE A 72 -2.72 -21.10 -15.56
N THR A 73 -2.12 -20.82 -16.70
CA THR A 73 -1.39 -21.76 -17.54
C THR A 73 0.12 -21.61 -17.35
N GLU A 74 0.91 -22.56 -17.86
CA GLU A 74 2.38 -22.51 -17.78
C GLU A 74 3.00 -21.30 -18.51
N ASP A 75 2.28 -20.75 -19.49
CA ASP A 75 2.75 -19.64 -20.33
C ASP A 75 2.31 -18.26 -19.78
N ASP A 76 1.53 -18.20 -18.70
CA ASP A 76 1.02 -16.93 -18.17
C ASP A 76 2.11 -16.15 -17.43
N GLU A 77 2.32 -14.91 -17.87
CA GLU A 77 3.25 -13.97 -17.26
C GLU A 77 2.60 -12.59 -17.10
N GLY A 78 3.04 -11.84 -16.09
CA GLY A 78 2.65 -10.44 -15.94
C GLY A 78 2.49 -10.00 -14.50
N VAL A 79 2.12 -8.73 -14.33
CA VAL A 79 1.87 -8.12 -13.03
C VAL A 79 0.46 -8.44 -12.57
N LEU A 80 0.34 -9.04 -11.39
CA LEU A 80 -0.93 -9.32 -10.72
C LEU A 80 -1.42 -8.08 -9.95
N LEU A 81 -0.52 -7.43 -9.22
CA LEU A 81 -0.81 -6.25 -8.42
C LEU A 81 0.44 -5.40 -8.24
N ALA A 82 0.29 -4.08 -8.32
CA ALA A 82 1.36 -3.15 -7.97
C ALA A 82 0.78 -1.94 -7.23
N LEU A 83 1.50 -1.50 -6.20
CA LEU A 83 1.20 -0.27 -5.46
C LEU A 83 2.51 0.47 -5.24
N GLY A 84 2.58 1.73 -5.62
CA GLY A 84 3.76 2.53 -5.39
C GLY A 84 3.93 3.69 -6.34
N ASN A 85 5.14 4.23 -6.33
CA ASN A 85 5.59 5.29 -7.23
C ASN A 85 7.03 4.98 -7.68
N ARG A 86 7.71 5.96 -8.28
CA ARG A 86 9.10 5.80 -8.75
C ARG A 86 10.10 5.48 -7.63
N GLY A 87 9.81 5.91 -6.40
CA GLY A 87 10.70 5.81 -5.24
C GLY A 87 10.47 4.55 -4.39
N SER A 88 9.22 4.14 -4.17
CA SER A 88 8.89 3.04 -3.26
C SER A 88 7.60 2.31 -3.65
N GLY A 89 7.36 1.15 -3.03
CA GLY A 89 6.15 0.35 -3.22
C GLY A 89 6.44 -1.13 -3.37
N TYR A 90 5.44 -1.88 -3.81
CA TYR A 90 5.58 -3.29 -4.14
C TYR A 90 5.05 -3.64 -5.53
N THR A 91 5.53 -4.76 -6.06
CA THR A 91 5.00 -5.38 -7.27
C THR A 91 4.94 -6.89 -7.06
N PHE A 92 3.78 -7.44 -7.37
CA PHE A 92 3.49 -8.87 -7.34
C PHE A 92 3.27 -9.34 -8.78
N TYR A 93 4.09 -10.26 -9.27
CA TYR A 93 4.09 -10.66 -10.68
C TYR A 93 4.51 -12.11 -10.88
N ILE A 94 4.12 -12.67 -12.03
CA ILE A 94 4.55 -13.99 -12.51
C ILE A 94 5.53 -13.77 -13.65
N LYS A 95 6.65 -14.49 -13.61
CA LYS A 95 7.66 -14.48 -14.67
C LYS A 95 8.48 -15.75 -14.63
N ASP A 96 8.77 -16.33 -15.79
CA ASP A 96 9.60 -17.53 -15.96
C ASP A 96 9.09 -18.72 -15.10
N GLY A 97 7.76 -18.83 -14.92
CA GLY A 97 7.12 -19.85 -14.07
C GLY A 97 7.21 -19.60 -12.56
N GLU A 98 7.78 -18.47 -12.14
CA GLU A 98 7.93 -18.10 -10.73
C GLU A 98 6.99 -16.95 -10.35
N LEU A 99 6.36 -17.11 -9.19
CA LEU A 99 5.66 -16.05 -8.50
C LEU A 99 6.67 -15.17 -7.74
N ASN A 100 6.61 -13.86 -7.94
CA ASN A 100 7.55 -12.91 -7.38
C ASN A 100 6.85 -11.75 -6.67
N TYR A 101 7.20 -11.53 -5.41
CA TYR A 101 6.84 -10.33 -4.66
C TYR A 101 8.10 -9.49 -4.41
N VAL A 102 8.11 -8.27 -4.93
CA VAL A 102 9.21 -7.30 -4.74
C VAL A 102 8.69 -6.11 -3.97
N TYR A 103 9.38 -5.75 -2.87
CA TYR A 103 9.13 -4.54 -2.10
C TYR A 103 10.35 -3.61 -2.14
N ASN A 104 10.13 -2.33 -2.44
CA ASN A 104 11.12 -1.28 -2.42
C ASN A 104 10.75 -0.25 -1.35
N ASN A 105 11.60 -0.09 -0.32
CA ASN A 105 11.36 0.84 0.78
C ASN A 105 11.83 2.28 0.50
N GLY A 106 12.33 2.57 -0.71
CA GLY A 106 12.96 3.85 -1.05
C GLY A 106 14.49 3.81 -1.11
N SER A 107 15.09 2.80 -0.48
CA SER A 107 16.55 2.64 -0.38
C SER A 107 17.00 1.25 -0.85
N GLU A 108 16.28 0.22 -0.39
CA GLU A 108 16.60 -1.19 -0.62
C GLU A 108 15.41 -1.91 -1.27
N ARG A 109 15.74 -3.01 -1.97
CA ARG A 109 14.75 -3.90 -2.59
C ARG A 109 14.82 -5.27 -1.94
N TYR A 110 13.66 -5.78 -1.55
CA TYR A 110 13.48 -7.11 -0.97
C TYR A 110 12.63 -7.93 -1.94
N THR A 111 13.04 -9.17 -2.19
CA THR A 111 12.33 -10.08 -3.11
C THR A 111 12.03 -11.38 -2.40
N ILE A 112 10.81 -11.89 -2.57
CA ILE A 112 10.39 -13.22 -2.16
C ILE A 112 9.83 -13.89 -3.41
N SER A 113 10.29 -15.10 -3.69
CA SER A 113 9.87 -15.86 -4.86
C SER A 113 9.41 -17.25 -4.46
N SER A 114 8.48 -17.81 -5.22
CA SER A 114 8.02 -19.19 -5.09
C SER A 114 7.77 -19.77 -6.48
N ASP A 115 7.96 -21.08 -6.62
CA ASP A 115 7.43 -21.81 -7.75
C ASP A 115 5.91 -21.64 -7.80
N LEU A 116 5.36 -21.60 -9.01
CA LEU A 116 3.93 -21.52 -9.25
C LEU A 116 3.54 -22.59 -10.27
N TYR A 117 2.46 -23.32 -10.01
CA TYR A 117 2.01 -24.42 -10.88
C TYR A 117 0.74 -24.02 -11.62
N ALA A 118 0.59 -24.54 -12.83
CA ALA A 118 -0.62 -24.35 -13.63
C ALA A 118 -1.88 -24.86 -12.88
N GLY A 119 -3.00 -24.18 -13.11
CA GLY A 119 -4.29 -24.41 -12.50
C GLY A 119 -4.67 -23.38 -11.43
N GLU A 120 -5.61 -23.76 -10.58
CA GLU A 120 -6.13 -22.92 -9.52
C GLU A 120 -5.10 -22.74 -8.40
N ASN A 121 -4.80 -21.48 -8.08
CA ASN A 121 -3.92 -21.06 -7.01
C ASN A 121 -4.61 -20.01 -6.13
N ASP A 122 -4.42 -20.12 -4.82
CA ASP A 122 -4.85 -19.11 -3.84
C ASP A 122 -3.62 -18.47 -3.21
N ILE A 123 -3.03 -17.52 -3.93
CA ILE A 123 -1.78 -16.87 -3.54
C ILE A 123 -2.06 -15.95 -2.35
N ARG A 124 -1.25 -16.07 -1.30
CA ARG A 124 -1.36 -15.17 -0.14
C ARG A 124 -0.02 -14.59 0.26
N PHE A 125 0.01 -13.28 0.49
CA PHE A 125 1.15 -12.60 1.07
C PHE A 125 0.73 -11.93 2.37
N LYS A 126 1.51 -12.13 3.43
CA LYS A 126 1.34 -11.45 4.72
C LYS A 126 2.55 -10.63 5.04
N PHE A 127 2.32 -9.36 5.35
CA PHE A 127 3.31 -8.49 5.96
C PHE A 127 2.97 -8.24 7.42
N GLN A 128 3.95 -8.51 8.29
CA GLN A 128 3.89 -8.21 9.71
C GLN A 128 4.87 -7.09 10.01
N ASN A 129 4.37 -5.95 10.47
CA ASN A 129 5.18 -4.88 11.03
C ASN A 129 5.75 -5.35 12.37
N THR A 130 7.07 -5.27 12.52
CA THR A 130 7.79 -5.70 13.73
C THR A 130 8.46 -4.55 14.48
N GLY A 131 8.27 -3.31 14.02
CA GLY A 131 8.84 -2.11 14.61
C GLY A 131 9.14 -1.03 13.55
N ASP A 132 9.75 0.07 13.99
CA ASP A 132 9.99 1.24 13.15
C ASP A 132 10.80 0.88 11.89
N ASN A 133 10.17 1.00 10.73
CA ASN A 133 10.73 0.64 9.42
C ASN A 133 11.22 -0.82 9.33
N GLN A 134 10.59 -1.72 10.09
CA GLN A 134 10.91 -3.15 10.12
C GLN A 134 9.66 -3.99 9.88
N GLY A 135 9.84 -5.12 9.21
CA GLY A 135 8.78 -6.11 9.09
C GLY A 135 9.23 -7.40 8.45
N ILE A 136 8.34 -8.38 8.52
CA ILE A 136 8.52 -9.72 7.96
C ILE A 136 7.43 -9.96 6.92
N GLY A 137 7.85 -10.23 5.68
CA GLY A 137 6.97 -10.71 4.62
C GLY A 137 6.98 -12.24 4.57
N THR A 138 5.81 -12.85 4.39
CA THR A 138 5.65 -14.30 4.20
C THR A 138 4.73 -14.54 3.01
N LEU A 139 5.19 -15.40 2.10
CA LEU A 139 4.45 -15.84 0.91
C LEU A 139 3.95 -17.27 1.14
N TYR A 140 2.68 -17.52 0.80
CA TYR A 140 1.99 -18.81 0.90
C TYR A 140 1.38 -19.19 -0.44
#